data_AF-A0A3D3EET0-F1
#
_entry.id   AF-A0A3D3EET0-F1
#
_cell.length_a   1.000
_cell.length_b   1.000
_cell.length_c   1.000
_cell.angle_alpha   90.00
_cell.angle_beta   90.00
_cell.angle_gamma   90.00
#
_symmetry.space_group_name_H-M   'P 1'
#
loop_
_entity.id
_entity.type
_entity.pdbx_description
1 polymer ?
#
loop_
_entity_poly.entity_id
_entity_poly.type
_entity_poly.pdbx_seq_one_letter_code
_entity_poly.pdbx_strand_id
1 'polypeptide(L)' 'HMVGPEVTELIQGYAVARTLEATEAELMQTIFPHPTLSEAMHESVLDAYGRAIHF' A
#
# COMPACT_ATOMS: atom_id res chain seq x y z
N HIS A 1 2.90 -7.07 -5.61
CA HIS A 1 4.25 -7.07 -6.23
C HIS A 1 4.60 -5.65 -6.60
N MET A 2 5.88 -5.27 -6.59
CA MET A 2 6.31 -3.89 -6.81
C MET A 2 7.57 -3.84 -7.69
N VAL A 3 7.64 -2.86 -8.58
CA VAL A 3 8.82 -2.50 -9.41
C VAL A 3 8.90 -0.99 -9.44
N GLY A 4 10.09 -0.42 -9.17
CA GLY A 4 10.26 1.02 -9.08
C GLY A 4 11.37 1.44 -8.11
N PRO A 5 11.52 2.75 -7.84
CA PRO A 5 12.44 3.25 -6.82
C PRO A 5 12.02 2.77 -5.43
N GLU A 6 13.00 2.45 -4.59
CA GLU A 6 12.83 2.14 -3.16
C GLU A 6 11.84 0.99 -2.84
N VAL A 7 11.51 0.13 -3.81
CA VAL A 7 10.53 -0.95 -3.61
C VAL A 7 10.93 -1.97 -2.55
N THR A 8 12.23 -2.09 -2.22
CA THR A 8 12.70 -2.93 -1.11
C THR A 8 12.23 -2.39 0.24
N GLU A 9 12.15 -1.07 0.39
CA GLU A 9 11.63 -0.43 1.61
C GLU A 9 10.11 -0.49 1.64
N LEU A 10 9.44 -0.29 0.50
CA LEU A 10 7.98 -0.31 0.42
C LEU A 10 7.40 -1.71 0.63
N ILE A 11 7.99 -2.75 -0.01
CA ILE A 11 7.46 -4.13 0.07
C ILE A 11 7.50 -4.69 1.50
N GLN A 12 8.39 -4.16 2.35
CA GLN A 12 8.46 -4.51 3.77
C GLN A 12 7.12 -4.27 4.47
N GLY A 13 6.40 -3.18 4.16
CA GLY A 13 5.10 -2.89 4.77
C GLY A 13 4.06 -3.97 4.44
N TYR A 14 4.06 -4.48 3.21
CA TYR A 14 3.20 -5.62 2.85
C TYR A 14 3.65 -6.93 3.48
N ALA A 15 4.95 -7.15 3.67
CA ALA A 15 5.45 -8.33 4.38
C ALA A 15 4.96 -8.35 5.84
N VAL A 16 5.00 -7.20 6.53
CA VAL A 16 4.45 -7.06 7.88
C VAL A 16 2.93 -7.28 7.88
N ALA A 17 2.20 -6.61 6.98
CA ALA A 17 0.75 -6.76 6.85
C ALA A 17 0.34 -8.23 6.63
N ARG A 18 1.05 -8.94 5.75
CA ARG A 18 0.83 -10.38 5.48
C ARG A 18 1.12 -11.24 6.70
N THR A 19 2.16 -10.92 7.46
CA THR A 19 2.54 -11.65 8.68
C THR A 19 1.48 -11.48 9.77
N LEU A 20 0.86 -10.30 9.84
CA LEU A 20 -0.24 -9.99 10.77
C LEU A 20 -1.61 -10.44 10.25
N GLU A 21 -1.66 -11.08 9.07
CA GLU A 21 -2.91 -11.46 8.40
C GLU A 21 -3.88 -10.28 8.18
N ALA A 22 -3.33 -9.08 7.98
CA ALA A 22 -4.11 -7.88 7.77
C ALA A 22 -4.97 -7.97 6.50
N THR A 23 -6.17 -7.43 6.60
CA THR A 23 -7.17 -7.34 5.54
C THR A 23 -6.96 -6.13 4.64
N GLU A 24 -7.58 -6.14 3.47
CA GLU A 24 -7.65 -4.99 2.59
C GLU A 24 -8.26 -3.77 3.30
N ALA A 25 -9.25 -4.00 4.17
CA ALA A 25 -9.99 -2.92 4.84
C ALA A 25 -9.07 -2.18 5.81
N GLU A 26 -8.23 -2.91 6.53
CA GLU A 26 -7.22 -2.33 7.42
C GLU A 26 -6.15 -1.56 6.62
N LEU A 27 -5.71 -2.09 5.48
CA LEU A 27 -4.76 -1.40 4.60
C LEU A 27 -5.36 -0.13 3.97
N MET A 28 -6.64 -0.15 3.58
CA MET A 28 -7.38 1.02 3.10
C MET A 28 -7.63 2.08 4.17
N GLN A 29 -7.62 1.71 5.45
CA GLN A 29 -7.82 2.64 6.58
C GLN A 29 -6.49 3.08 7.22
N THR A 30 -5.38 2.48 6.81
CA THR A 30 -4.04 2.86 7.27
C THR A 30 -3.64 4.22 6.70
N ILE A 31 -3.10 5.08 7.55
CA ILE A 31 -2.64 6.42 7.17
C ILE A 31 -1.23 6.32 6.60
N PHE A 32 -1.09 6.70 5.32
CA PHE A 32 0.20 6.85 4.65
C PHE A 32 0.60 8.34 4.64
N PRO A 33 1.85 8.68 4.98
CA PRO A 33 2.30 10.07 4.94
C PRO A 33 2.28 10.65 3.52
N HIS A 34 1.92 11.92 3.40
CA HIS A 34 1.95 12.68 2.15
C HIS A 34 3.00 13.82 2.21
N PRO A 35 3.80 14.09 1.16
CA PRO A 35 3.94 13.32 -0.09
C PRO A 35 5.02 12.23 0.03
N THR A 36 4.70 10.95 -0.22
CA THR A 36 5.66 9.84 -0.18
C THR A 36 5.37 8.73 -1.19
N LEU A 37 6.40 7.93 -1.53
CA LEU A 37 6.24 6.73 -2.38
C LEU A 37 5.29 5.68 -1.78
N SER A 38 5.14 5.68 -0.44
CA SER A 38 4.25 4.75 0.25
C SER A 38 2.76 4.99 -0.02
N GLU A 39 2.39 6.18 -0.52
CA GLU A 39 1.03 6.45 -1.01
C GLU A 39 0.65 5.49 -2.15
N ALA A 40 1.61 5.07 -2.99
CA ALA A 40 1.35 4.08 -4.05
C ALA A 40 0.92 2.72 -3.48
N MET A 41 1.34 2.38 -2.26
CA MET A 41 0.85 1.18 -1.57
C MET A 41 -0.64 1.32 -1.24
N HIS A 42 -1.04 2.47 -0.68
CA HIS A 42 -2.43 2.77 -0.37
C HIS A 42 -3.31 2.73 -1.63
N GLU A 43 -2.89 3.46 -2.67
CA GLU A 43 -3.62 3.53 -3.94
C GLU A 43 -3.71 2.16 -4.62
N SER A 44 -2.68 1.31 -4.55
CA SER A 44 -2.75 -0.04 -5.16
C SER A 44 -3.79 -0.95 -4.48
N VAL A 45 -4.02 -0.79 -3.17
CA VAL A 45 -5.07 -1.53 -2.45
C VAL A 45 -6.44 -0.97 -2.82
N LEU A 46 -6.57 0.35 -2.95
CA LEU A 46 -7.82 0.97 -3.40
C LEU A 46 -8.15 0.58 -4.85
N ASP A 47 -7.16 0.58 -5.75
CA ASP A 47 -7.29 0.24 -7.17
C ASP A 47 -7.76 -1.21 -7.38
N ALA A 48 -7.25 -2.16 -6.57
CA ALA A 48 -7.70 -3.55 -6.59
C ALA A 48 -9.23 -3.71 -6.36
N TYR A 49 -9.87 -2.68 -5.79
CA TYR A 49 -11.32 -2.62 -5.53
C TYR A 49 -12.03 -1.51 -6.32
N GLY A 50 -11.37 -0.88 -7.30
CA GLY A 50 -11.95 0.20 -8.11
C GLY A 50 -12.24 1.49 -7.33
N ARG A 51 -11.46 1.76 -6.28
CA ARG A 51 -11.64 2.88 -5.36
C ARG A 51 -10.44 3.85 -5.33
N ALA A 52 -9.50 3.72 -6.26
CA ALA A 52 -8.32 4.59 -6.35
C ALA A 52 -8.75 6.06 -6.46
N ILE A 53 -7.99 6.93 -5.79
CA ILE A 53 -8.27 8.38 -5.76
C ILE A 53 -7.38 9.08 -6.79
N HIS A 54 -6.14 8.60 -6.93
CA HIS A 54 -5.15 9.15 -7.85
C HIS A 54 -4.70 8.05 -8.83
N PHE A 55 -4.79 8.34 -10.13
CA PHE A 55 -4.48 7.44 -11.24
C PHE A 55 -3.40 8.01 -12.16
#